data_AF-G6Y2X6-F1
#
_entry.id   AF-G6Y2X6-F1
#
_cell.length_a   1.000
_cell.length_b   1.000
_cell.length_c   1.000
_cell.angle_alpha   90.00
_cell.angle_beta   90.00
_cell.angle_gamma   90.00
#
_symmetry.space_group_name_H-M   'P 1'
#
loop_
_entity.id
_entity.type
_entity.pdbx_description
1 polymer ?
#
loop_
_entity_poly.entity_id
_entity_poly.type
_entity_poly.pdbx_seq_one_letter_code
_entity_poly.pdbx_strand_id
1 'polypeptide(L)'
;MTAFGVRPTLNAPDDDPDFWLGDVEGERTPAWATCQSGRTLEHFGGTQFKRDDDALTAIFDRPDRIPLIRRRSQYLYNFWQDTGNPRGLRWRNTPTAYPPILLVATKRDDWVHPGLRA
;
A
#
# COMPACT_ATOMS: atom_id res chain seq x y z
N MET A 1 -8.01 -5.55 -33.13
CA MET A 1 -8.53 -6.23 -31.92
C MET A 1 -7.57 -7.37 -31.63
N THR A 2 -6.61 -7.16 -30.74
CA THR A 2 -5.60 -8.15 -30.40
C THR A 2 -6.27 -9.29 -29.64
N ALA A 3 -6.16 -10.51 -30.18
CA ALA A 3 -6.71 -11.70 -29.56
C ALA A 3 -5.99 -11.93 -28.21
N PHE A 4 -6.74 -11.90 -27.11
CA PHE A 4 -6.23 -12.41 -25.83
C PHE A 4 -5.99 -13.91 -26.02
N GLY A 5 -4.72 -14.30 -25.91
CA GLY A 5 -4.16 -15.54 -26.46
C GLY A 5 -4.79 -16.83 -25.92
N VAL A 6 -4.76 -17.84 -26.81
CA VAL A 6 -4.95 -19.26 -26.47
C VAL A 6 -4.07 -19.60 -25.28
N ARG A 7 -4.63 -20.28 -24.27
CA ARG A 7 -3.80 -20.78 -23.15
C ARG A 7 -2.83 -21.84 -23.68
N PRO A 8 -1.53 -21.71 -23.41
CA PRO A 8 -0.57 -22.74 -23.77
C PRO A 8 -1.00 -24.09 -23.19
N THR A 9 -0.87 -25.14 -23.98
CA THR A 9 -1.12 -26.51 -23.54
C THR A 9 0.16 -27.31 -23.70
N LEU A 10 0.27 -28.47 -23.06
CA LEU A 10 1.48 -29.32 -23.16
C LEU A 10 1.85 -29.66 -24.62
N ASN A 11 0.88 -29.65 -25.54
CA ASN A 11 1.05 -29.94 -26.97
C ASN A 11 1.25 -28.69 -27.84
N ALA A 12 1.14 -27.48 -27.26
CA ALA A 12 1.38 -26.20 -27.90
C ALA A 12 2.01 -25.26 -26.86
N PRO A 13 3.32 -25.39 -26.62
CA PRO A 13 4.04 -24.54 -25.67
C PRO A 13 3.96 -23.07 -26.12
N ASP A 14 4.06 -22.17 -25.15
CA ASP A 14 4.00 -20.74 -25.40
C ASP A 14 5.29 -20.27 -26.08
N ASP A 15 5.16 -19.71 -27.28
CA ASP A 15 6.28 -19.08 -28.01
C ASP A 15 6.42 -17.60 -27.59
N ASP A 16 6.16 -17.27 -26.32
CA ASP A 16 6.19 -15.90 -25.82
C ASP A 16 7.66 -15.40 -25.80
N PRO A 17 8.01 -14.40 -26.65
CA PRO A 17 9.34 -13.81 -26.67
C PRO A 17 9.73 -13.14 -25.35
N ASP A 18 8.75 -12.81 -24.51
CA ASP A 18 8.92 -12.13 -23.24
C ASP A 18 8.83 -13.07 -22.02
N PHE A 19 8.79 -14.39 -22.24
CA PHE A 19 8.73 -15.40 -21.17
C PHE A 19 9.81 -15.22 -20.09
N TRP A 20 10.98 -14.71 -20.47
CA TRP A 20 12.11 -14.44 -19.57
C TRP A 20 11.79 -13.41 -18.49
N LEU A 21 10.80 -12.52 -18.68
CA LEU A 21 10.35 -11.57 -17.65
C LEU A 21 9.71 -12.26 -16.44
N GLY A 22 9.33 -13.54 -16.57
CA GLY A 22 8.81 -14.34 -15.46
C GLY A 22 9.88 -14.76 -14.45
N ASP A 23 11.16 -14.76 -14.85
CA ASP A 23 12.27 -15.06 -13.95
C ASP A 23 12.66 -13.81 -13.15
N VAL A 24 12.03 -13.63 -11.99
CA VAL A 24 12.23 -12.47 -11.11
C VAL A 24 13.56 -12.50 -10.34
N GLU A 25 14.18 -13.67 -10.21
CA GLU A 25 15.45 -13.84 -9.50
C GLU A 25 16.67 -13.74 -10.44
N GLY A 26 16.47 -13.97 -11.74
CA GLY A 26 17.51 -13.77 -12.76
C GLY A 26 17.92 -12.31 -12.94
N GLU A 27 19.17 -12.05 -13.32
CA GLU A 27 19.71 -10.68 -13.43
C GLU A 27 19.07 -9.84 -14.57
N ARG A 28 18.56 -10.50 -15.61
CA ARG A 28 18.05 -9.85 -16.83
C ARG A 28 16.74 -9.09 -16.59
N THR A 29 15.81 -9.70 -15.86
CA THR A 29 14.47 -9.16 -15.56
C THR A 29 14.51 -7.85 -14.76
N PRO A 30 15.18 -7.76 -13.59
CA PRO A 30 15.26 -6.51 -12.83
C PRO A 30 16.06 -5.44 -13.57
N ALA A 31 17.08 -5.80 -14.37
CA ALA A 31 17.81 -4.84 -15.20
C ALA A 31 16.88 -4.18 -16.25
N TRP A 32 16.05 -4.98 -16.91
CA TRP A 32 15.05 -4.43 -17.85
C TRP A 32 14.00 -3.59 -17.14
N ALA A 33 13.47 -4.04 -15.99
CA ALA A 33 12.49 -3.29 -15.22
C ALA A 33 13.04 -1.94 -14.77
N THR A 34 14.31 -1.90 -14.35
CA THR A 34 15.02 -0.67 -14.00
C THR A 34 15.14 0.28 -15.19
N CYS A 35 15.46 -0.25 -16.37
CA CYS A 35 15.52 0.55 -17.60
C CYS A 35 14.15 1.15 -17.96
N GLN A 36 13.06 0.37 -17.92
CA GLN A 36 11.72 0.89 -18.20
C GLN A 36 11.27 1.92 -17.15
N SER A 37 11.60 1.68 -15.88
CA SER A 37 11.32 2.64 -14.80
C SER A 37 12.07 3.96 -15.03
N GLY A 38 13.34 3.90 -15.45
CA GLY A 38 14.13 5.06 -15.83
C GLY A 38 13.48 5.87 -16.96
N ARG A 39 13.08 5.22 -18.05
CA ARG A 39 12.38 5.87 -19.17
C ARG A 39 11.08 6.56 -18.73
N THR A 40 10.36 5.95 -17.80
CA THR A 40 9.12 6.50 -17.25
C THR A 40 9.41 7.74 -16.40
N LEU A 41 10.43 7.68 -15.54
CA LEU A 41 10.86 8.79 -14.70
C LEU A 41 11.44 9.96 -15.52
N GLU A 42 12.12 9.68 -16.63
CA GLU A 42 12.56 10.73 -17.55
C GLU A 42 11.39 11.50 -18.17
N HIS A 43 10.29 10.80 -18.49
CA HIS A 43 9.13 11.42 -19.14
C HIS A 43 8.16 12.08 -18.14
N PHE A 44 7.89 11.42 -17.01
CA PHE A 44 6.87 11.85 -16.05
C PHE A 44 7.44 12.43 -14.76
N GLY A 45 8.74 12.32 -14.54
CA GLY A 45 9.41 12.92 -13.39
C GLY A 45 9.58 14.43 -13.51
N GLY A 46 10.27 15.01 -12.53
CA GLY A 46 10.58 16.44 -12.49
C GLY A 46 9.76 17.21 -11.45
N THR A 47 9.66 18.53 -11.64
CA THR A 47 9.16 19.44 -10.60
C THR A 47 7.67 19.25 -10.30
N GLN A 48 6.84 18.99 -11.31
CA GLN A 48 5.41 18.77 -11.10
C GLN A 48 5.17 17.48 -10.31
N PHE A 49 5.82 16.38 -10.72
CA PHE A 49 5.79 15.12 -10.00
C PHE A 49 6.17 15.28 -8.53
N LYS A 50 7.27 16.00 -8.24
CA LYS A 50 7.69 16.25 -6.85
C LYS A 50 6.66 17.07 -6.06
N ARG A 51 6.04 18.08 -6.68
CA ARG A 51 4.98 18.87 -6.03
C ARG A 51 3.77 18.01 -5.68
N ASP A 52 3.38 17.13 -6.59
CA ASP A 52 2.24 16.23 -6.38
C ASP A 52 2.57 15.20 -5.29
N ASP A 53 3.78 14.65 -5.29
CA ASP A 53 4.29 13.75 -4.24
C ASP A 53 4.29 14.41 -2.85
N ASP A 54 4.82 15.64 -2.75
CA ASP A 54 4.84 16.42 -1.51
C ASP A 54 3.40 16.72 -1.03
N ALA A 55 2.51 17.09 -1.94
CA ALA A 55 1.11 17.40 -1.62
C ALA A 55 0.34 16.15 -1.14
N LEU A 56 0.52 15.02 -1.82
CA LEU A 56 -0.10 13.75 -1.42
C LEU A 56 0.45 13.26 -0.08
N THR A 57 1.77 13.35 0.13
CA THR A 57 2.40 13.00 1.40
C THR A 57 1.82 13.82 2.55
N ALA A 58 1.67 15.14 2.37
CA ALA A 58 1.06 16.01 3.38
C ALA A 58 -0.40 15.63 3.70
N ILE A 59 -1.15 15.13 2.72
CA ILE A 59 -2.53 14.65 2.91
C ILE A 59 -2.55 13.31 3.66
N PHE A 60 -1.67 12.37 3.28
CA PHE A 60 -1.66 11.03 3.87
C PHE A 60 -1.10 10.99 5.29
N ASP A 61 -0.12 11.86 5.60
CA ASP A 61 0.50 11.97 6.92
C ASP A 61 -0.26 12.89 7.89
N ARG A 62 -1.41 13.43 7.47
CA ARG A 62 -2.21 14.35 8.28
C ARG A 62 -2.75 13.65 9.54
N PRO A 63 -2.52 14.20 10.76
CA PRO A 63 -2.85 13.52 12.01
C PRO A 63 -4.36 13.42 12.32
N ASP A 64 -5.20 14.18 11.61
CA ASP A 64 -6.66 14.21 11.74
C ASP A 64 -7.37 13.35 10.67
N ARG A 65 -6.62 12.51 9.95
CA ARG A 65 -7.19 11.56 8.98
C ARG A 65 -8.20 10.64 9.67
N ILE A 66 -9.41 10.58 9.10
CA ILE A 66 -10.47 9.69 9.61
C ILE A 66 -10.03 8.24 9.40
N PRO A 67 -9.92 7.44 10.48
CA PRO A 67 -9.49 6.05 10.38
C PRO A 67 -10.54 5.18 9.66
N LEU A 68 -10.07 4.26 8.82
CA LEU A 68 -10.92 3.22 8.25
C LEU A 68 -11.11 2.09 9.27
N ILE A 69 -12.24 2.16 9.98
CA ILE A 69 -12.55 1.21 11.05
C ILE A 69 -13.27 -0.02 10.48
N ARG A 70 -12.80 -1.21 10.86
CA ARG A 70 -13.48 -2.48 10.60
C ARG A 70 -13.91 -3.11 11.92
N ARG A 71 -15.20 -3.42 12.05
CA ARG A 71 -15.74 -4.14 13.21
C ARG A 71 -15.70 -5.64 12.97
N ARG A 72 -15.17 -6.40 13.93
CA ARG A 72 -15.29 -7.87 13.97
C ARG A 72 -15.68 -8.27 15.40
N SER A 73 -16.90 -8.79 15.54
CA SER A 73 -17.52 -9.09 16.85
C SER A 73 -17.58 -7.83 17.73
N GLN A 74 -17.19 -7.95 19.01
CA GLN A 74 -16.99 -6.82 19.89
C GLN A 74 -15.83 -5.92 19.47
N TYR A 75 -14.82 -6.38 18.74
CA TYR A 75 -13.62 -5.56 18.51
C TYR A 75 -13.74 -4.60 17.33
N LEU A 76 -13.15 -3.42 17.49
CA LEU A 76 -12.91 -2.46 16.41
C LEU A 76 -11.43 -2.52 16.02
N TYR A 77 -11.16 -2.64 14.72
CA TYR A 77 -9.82 -2.69 14.16
C TYR A 77 -9.58 -1.45 13.32
N ASN A 78 -8.40 -0.87 13.48
CA ASN A 78 -7.89 0.15 12.59
C ASN A 78 -6.47 -0.21 12.15
N PHE A 79 -6.12 0.21 10.93
CA PHE A 79 -4.76 0.18 10.43
C PHE A 79 -4.28 1.61 10.27
N TRP A 80 -3.27 2.00 11.04
CA TRP A 80 -2.77 3.37 11.06
C TRP A 80 -1.42 3.43 10.38
N GLN A 81 -1.24 4.31 9.40
CA GLN A 81 0.05 4.60 8.77
C GLN A 81 0.36 6.07 8.99
N ASP A 82 1.59 6.35 9.38
CA ASP A 82 2.12 7.69 9.51
C ASP A 82 3.63 7.72 9.18
N THR A 83 4.21 8.91 9.17
CA THR A 83 5.64 9.12 8.92
C THR A 83 6.56 8.29 9.81
N GLY A 84 6.15 7.98 11.05
CA GLY A 84 6.92 7.14 11.99
C GLY A 84 6.71 5.63 11.78
N ASN A 85 5.61 5.25 11.13
CA ASN A 85 5.18 3.87 10.93
C ASN A 85 4.69 3.66 9.49
N PRO A 86 5.59 3.70 8.49
CA PRO A 86 5.22 3.58 7.08
C PRO A 86 4.61 2.20 6.74
N ARG A 87 5.05 1.15 7.44
CA ARG A 87 4.48 -0.21 7.32
C ARG A 87 3.13 -0.37 8.01
N GLY A 88 2.70 0.66 8.75
CA GLY A 88 1.46 0.72 9.49
C GLY A 88 1.47 -0.08 10.80
N LEU A 89 0.72 0.43 11.76
CA LEU A 89 0.43 -0.21 13.03
C LEU A 89 -1.02 -0.71 13.01
N ARG A 90 -1.20 -1.99 13.32
CA ARG A 90 -2.53 -2.55 13.51
C ARG A 90 -2.96 -2.33 14.95
N TRP A 91 -4.10 -1.67 15.12
CA TRP A 91 -4.66 -1.39 16.42
C TRP A 91 -5.99 -2.11 16.63
N ARG A 92 -6.23 -2.56 17.88
CA ARG A 92 -7.43 -3.32 18.29
C ARG A 92 -8.02 -2.69 19.52
N ASN A 93 -9.26 -2.23 19.39
CA ASN A 93 -10.06 -1.68 20.47
C ASN A 93 -11.03 -2.72 21.03
N THR A 94 -11.13 -2.79 22.36
CA THR A 94 -12.20 -3.51 23.06
C THR A 94 -13.24 -2.46 23.46
N PRO A 95 -14.51 -2.54 23.02
CA PRO A 95 -15.50 -1.56 23.40
C PRO A 95 -15.85 -1.76 24.86
N THR A 96 -15.31 -0.92 25.73
CA THR A 96 -15.83 -0.74 27.08
C THR A 96 -17.09 0.14 26.96
N ALA A 97 -18.26 -0.50 27.01
CA ALA A 97 -19.56 0.05 27.43
C ALA A 97 -19.96 1.49 27.02
N TYR A 98 -19.74 1.92 25.77
CA TYR A 98 -20.36 3.16 25.24
C TYR A 98 -21.05 2.91 23.89
N PRO A 99 -22.18 3.59 23.61
CA PRO A 99 -22.95 3.37 22.40
C PRO A 99 -22.17 3.85 21.16
N PRO A 100 -22.25 3.12 20.04
CA PRO A 100 -21.45 3.40 18.86
C PRO A 100 -22.15 4.48 18.06
N ILE A 101 -21.76 5.75 18.20
CA ILE A 101 -21.82 6.85 17.22
C ILE A 101 -21.35 8.09 17.99
N LEU A 102 -20.03 8.22 18.18
CA LEU A 102 -19.30 9.49 18.24
C LEU A 102 -17.80 9.16 18.33
N LEU A 103 -17.18 8.81 17.21
CA LEU A 103 -15.71 8.94 17.11
C LEU A 103 -15.45 10.27 16.40
N VAL A 104 -15.53 11.35 17.18
CA VAL A 104 -14.82 12.59 16.83
C VAL A 104 -13.34 12.26 17.04
N ALA A 105 -12.57 12.28 15.94
CA ALA A 105 -11.13 12.06 15.97
C ALA A 105 -10.48 13.19 16.78
N THR A 106 -10.16 12.93 18.04
CA THR A 106 -9.32 13.81 18.86
C THR A 106 -8.01 13.09 19.19
N LYS A 107 -6.95 13.62 18.57
CA LYS A 107 -5.51 13.64 18.88
C LYS A 107 -4.78 12.34 19.27
N ARG A 108 -3.60 12.24 18.67
CA ARG A 108 -2.63 11.15 18.52
C ARG A 108 -1.84 10.72 19.78
N ASP A 109 -1.92 11.43 20.91
CA ASP A 109 -0.93 11.29 21.99
C ASP A 109 -1.33 10.36 23.17
N ASP A 110 -2.62 10.04 23.36
CA ASP A 110 -3.07 9.37 24.60
C ASP A 110 -3.35 7.85 24.46
N TRP A 111 -3.04 7.23 23.32
CA TRP A 111 -3.62 5.91 22.97
C TRP A 111 -2.62 4.77 22.82
N VAL A 112 -1.61 4.71 23.70
CA VAL A 112 -0.79 3.51 23.91
C VAL A 112 -1.37 2.70 25.07
N HIS A 113 -1.89 1.51 24.78
CA HIS A 113 -2.19 0.54 25.83
C HIS A 113 -0.89 0.17 26.56
N PRO A 114 -0.86 0.14 27.91
CA PRO A 114 0.35 -0.14 28.70
C PRO A 114 0.83 -1.60 28.65
N GLY A 115 0.61 -2.32 27.54
CA GLY A 115 0.80 -3.77 27.43
C GLY A 115 1.69 -4.25 26.29
N LEU A 116 2.37 -3.38 25.54
CA LEU A 116 3.36 -3.79 24.54
C LEU A 116 4.69 -3.04 24.73
N ARG A 117 5.38 -3.39 25.82
CA ARG A 117 6.84 -3.53 25.79
C ARG A 117 7.15 -5.01 25.96
N ALA A 118 7.67 -5.63 24.92
CA ALA A 118 8.52 -6.81 24.94
C ALA A 118 9.38 -6.75 23.68
#